data_AF-A0A3B3C206-F1
#
_entry.id   AF-A0A3B3C206-F1
#
_cell.length_a   1.000
_cell.length_b   1.000
_cell.length_c   1.000
_cell.angle_alpha   90.00
_cell.angle_beta   90.00
_cell.angle_gamma   90.00
#
_symmetry.space_group_name_H-M   'P 1'
#
loop_
_entity.id
_entity.type
_entity.pdbx_description
1 polymer ?
#
loop_
_entity_poly.entity_id
_entity_poly.type
_entity_poly.pdbx_seq_one_letter_code
_entity_poly.pdbx_strand_id
1 'polypeptide(L)'
;MLILPESECKIMITGFNVTPEGLFLRGRRKQTTPLLDALKAFLNFLRSFRRPVLLAAHNARRFDAPVLTRVLQQHSLLQEFQQVVTDFLDTFLLSKNLFPNLTSYSQENLVQFFLRQFYNAHDAVEDAKMLQKLYNAWKPPPSKQFGSSVSACVDTLPLAREVLSGRNLQSFSQEKLVRELLGVNYKAHDALEDVRALQMLYTVIQPTAEQVRRHTFTLDSVERKTAFSTKDASGKV
;
A
#
# COMPACT_ATOMS: atom_id res chain seq x y z
N MET A 1 17.45 23.09 -5.47
CA MET A 1 16.95 22.45 -4.25
C MET A 1 15.83 23.33 -3.72
N LEU A 2 14.57 22.92 -3.88
CA LEU A 2 13.43 23.67 -3.35
C LEU A 2 13.12 23.13 -1.95
N ILE A 3 13.47 23.92 -0.92
CA ILE A 3 13.00 23.68 0.45
C ILE A 3 11.55 24.17 0.46
N LEU A 4 10.60 23.24 0.46
CA LEU A 4 9.21 23.59 0.75
C LEU A 4 9.09 23.76 2.26
N PRO A 5 8.49 24.86 2.76
CA PRO A 5 8.24 25.01 4.19
C PRO A 5 7.30 23.90 4.67
N GLU A 6 7.68 23.20 5.75
CA GLU A 6 6.74 22.31 6.42
C GLU A 6 5.62 23.14 7.06
N SER A 7 4.40 22.60 7.06
CA SER A 7 3.27 23.25 7.73
C SER A 7 3.51 23.30 9.24
N GLU A 8 3.15 24.42 9.88
CA GLU A 8 3.32 24.65 11.33
C GLU A 8 2.77 23.48 12.19
N CYS A 9 1.70 22.81 11.75
CA CYS A 9 1.15 21.62 12.41
C CYS A 9 2.13 20.44 12.51
N LYS A 10 3.02 20.24 11.52
CA LYS A 10 3.98 19.13 11.50
C LYS A 10 5.12 19.32 12.51
N ILE A 11 5.49 20.59 12.73
CA ILE A 11 6.48 21.02 13.73
C ILE A 11 5.94 20.73 15.14
N MET A 12 4.66 21.02 15.39
CA MET A 12 4.06 20.77 16.71
C MET A 12 3.96 19.29 17.06
N ILE A 13 3.70 18.42 16.08
CA ILE A 13 3.47 16.98 16.31
C ILE A 13 4.79 16.23 16.49
N THR A 14 5.77 16.49 15.63
CA THR A 14 7.04 15.74 15.63
C THR A 14 8.16 16.44 16.39
N GLY A 15 8.04 17.75 16.61
CA GLY A 15 9.10 18.60 17.16
C GLY A 15 10.24 18.89 16.19
N PHE A 16 10.16 18.44 14.93
CA PHE A 16 11.17 18.73 13.91
C PHE A 16 10.96 20.11 13.28
N ASN A 17 12.06 20.81 13.03
CA ASN A 17 12.09 22.06 12.28
C ASN A 17 13.29 22.07 11.34
N VAL A 18 13.07 22.42 10.08
CA VAL A 18 14.12 22.58 9.06
C VAL A 18 14.43 24.05 8.91
N THR A 19 15.66 24.43 9.19
CA THR A 19 16.19 25.79 8.98
C THR A 19 17.37 25.73 8.00
N PRO A 20 17.86 26.89 7.48
CA PRO A 20 19.08 26.92 6.67
C PRO A 20 20.30 26.30 7.37
N GLU A 21 20.33 26.33 8.70
CA GLU A 21 21.40 25.77 9.53
C GLU A 21 21.28 24.23 9.69
N GLY A 22 20.15 23.63 9.31
CA GLY A 22 19.93 22.19 9.27
C GLY A 22 18.61 21.73 9.89
N LEU A 23 18.53 20.45 10.23
CA LEU A 23 17.38 19.84 10.89
C LEU A 23 17.54 19.92 12.40
N PHE A 24 16.50 20.38 13.09
CA PHE A 24 16.45 20.49 14.55
C PHE A 24 15.29 19.66 15.10
N LEU A 25 15.49 18.99 16.22
CA LEU A 25 14.45 18.34 17.01
C LEU A 25 14.34 19.05 18.35
N ARG A 26 13.21 19.71 18.62
CA ARG A 26 12.95 20.46 19.87
C ARG A 26 14.11 21.40 20.22
N GLY A 27 14.57 22.17 19.23
CA GLY A 27 15.68 23.13 19.35
C GLY A 27 17.09 22.53 19.32
N ARG A 28 17.25 21.19 19.32
CA ARG A 28 18.57 20.55 19.23
C ARG A 28 18.88 20.14 17.79
N ARG A 29 20.00 20.63 17.26
CA ARG A 29 20.48 20.25 15.92
C ARG A 29 20.68 18.74 15.86
N LYS A 30 20.15 18.11 14.81
CA LYS A 30 20.33 16.68 14.53
C LYS A 30 21.35 16.52 13.42
N GLN A 31 22.19 15.50 13.56
CA GLN A 31 23.00 15.06 12.44
C GLN A 31 22.08 14.48 11.36
N THR A 32 22.35 14.84 10.13
CA THR A 32 21.60 14.39 8.97
C THR A 32 22.52 13.65 8.02
N THR A 33 21.92 12.82 7.19
CA THR A 33 22.59 12.12 6.10
C THR A 33 21.90 12.53 4.81
N PRO A 34 22.65 12.72 3.69
CA PRO A 34 22.02 12.97 2.40
C PRO A 34 20.99 11.88 2.07
N LEU A 35 19.82 12.29 1.56
CA LEU A 35 18.69 11.37 1.35
C LEU A 35 19.08 10.16 0.48
N LEU A 36 19.84 10.38 -0.59
CA LEU A 36 20.31 9.31 -1.46
C LEU A 36 21.19 8.29 -0.71
N ASP A 37 22.10 8.76 0.14
CA ASP A 37 22.99 7.89 0.91
C ASP A 37 22.20 7.11 1.97
N ALA A 38 21.21 7.75 2.60
CA ALA A 38 20.30 7.10 3.53
C ALA A 38 19.45 6.01 2.83
N LEU A 39 18.93 6.28 1.62
CA LEU A 39 18.18 5.29 0.83
C LEU A 39 19.06 4.10 0.41
N LYS A 40 20.30 4.36 -0.01
CA LYS A 40 21.27 3.30 -0.35
C LYS A 40 21.64 2.46 0.87
N ALA A 41 21.91 3.09 2.01
CA ALA A 41 22.19 2.39 3.27
C ALA A 41 21.00 1.53 3.71
N PHE A 42 19.77 2.06 3.59
CA PHE A 42 18.55 1.32 3.88
C PHE A 42 18.37 0.11 2.94
N LEU A 43 18.55 0.27 1.63
CA LEU A 43 18.53 -0.84 0.67
C LEU A 43 19.57 -1.92 1.01
N ASN A 44 20.79 -1.52 1.35
CA ASN A 44 21.85 -2.47 1.73
C ASN A 44 21.51 -3.22 3.02
N PHE A 45 20.90 -2.53 3.99
CA PHE A 45 20.36 -3.18 5.18
C PHE A 45 19.29 -4.21 4.82
N LEU A 46 18.33 -3.87 3.95
CA LEU A 46 17.30 -4.82 3.49
C LEU A 46 17.90 -6.03 2.73
N ARG A 47 18.95 -5.80 1.92
CA ARG A 47 19.67 -6.88 1.22
C ARG A 47 20.36 -7.86 2.17
N SER A 48 20.79 -7.39 3.34
CA SER A 48 21.50 -8.23 4.32
C SER A 48 20.66 -9.40 4.85
N PHE A 49 19.33 -9.32 4.77
CA PHE A 49 18.43 -10.40 5.20
C PHE A 49 18.48 -11.63 4.28
N ARG A 50 19.09 -11.51 3.08
CA ARG A 50 19.27 -12.56 2.07
C ARG A 50 18.00 -13.33 1.70
N ARG A 51 16.85 -12.68 1.86
CA ARG A 51 15.52 -13.18 1.54
C ARG A 51 14.62 -12.01 1.17
N PRO A 52 13.53 -12.24 0.42
CA PRO A 52 12.58 -11.18 0.14
C PRO A 52 11.97 -10.62 1.44
N VAL A 53 11.86 -9.30 1.54
CA VAL A 53 11.45 -8.59 2.77
C VAL A 53 10.02 -8.06 2.65
N LEU A 54 9.20 -8.32 3.67
CA LEU A 54 7.90 -7.66 3.86
C LEU A 54 8.07 -6.50 4.83
N LEU A 55 7.78 -5.27 4.40
CA LEU A 55 7.90 -4.08 5.25
C LEU A 55 6.60 -3.79 5.99
N ALA A 56 6.60 -3.92 7.31
CA ALA A 56 5.43 -3.59 8.12
C ALA A 56 5.49 -2.12 8.59
N ALA A 57 4.43 -1.37 8.35
CA ALA A 57 4.22 -0.03 8.90
C ALA A 57 2.75 0.18 9.26
N HIS A 58 2.47 1.11 10.17
CA HIS A 58 1.12 1.38 10.63
C HIS A 58 0.46 2.44 9.74
N ASN A 59 -0.66 2.09 9.09
CA ASN A 59 -1.26 2.90 8.02
C ASN A 59 -0.31 3.08 6.82
N ALA A 60 0.55 2.08 6.59
CA ALA A 60 1.58 2.05 5.55
C ALA A 60 1.02 2.45 4.18
N ARG A 61 -0.18 1.95 3.88
CA ARG A 61 -0.81 2.10 2.57
C ARG A 61 -1.10 3.55 2.21
N ARG A 62 -1.49 4.37 3.19
CA ARG A 62 -1.85 5.77 2.98
C ARG A 62 -0.69 6.73 3.24
N PHE A 63 0.41 6.26 3.82
CA PHE A 63 1.50 7.13 4.27
C PHE A 63 2.88 6.64 3.87
N ASP A 64 3.45 5.67 4.58
CA ASP A 64 4.85 5.27 4.41
C ASP A 64 5.13 4.73 2.99
N ALA A 65 4.27 3.86 2.47
CA ALA A 65 4.49 3.23 1.17
C ALA A 65 4.46 4.25 0.01
N PRO A 66 3.46 5.16 -0.09
CA PRO A 66 3.49 6.23 -1.11
C PRO A 66 4.70 7.17 -0.98
N VAL A 67 5.06 7.58 0.25
CA VAL A 67 6.19 8.50 0.48
C VAL A 67 7.50 7.83 0.09
N LEU A 68 7.75 6.61 0.57
CA LEU A 68 8.95 5.85 0.27
C LEU A 68 9.07 5.54 -1.23
N THR A 69 7.99 5.11 -1.87
CA THR A 69 7.96 4.84 -3.32
C THR A 69 8.33 6.08 -4.12
N ARG A 70 7.77 7.24 -3.77
CA ARG A 70 8.06 8.51 -4.44
C ARG A 70 9.54 8.88 -4.35
N VAL A 71 10.13 8.82 -3.15
CA VAL A 71 11.55 9.20 -3.00
C VAL A 71 12.49 8.20 -3.69
N LEU A 72 12.15 6.91 -3.68
CA LEU A 72 12.90 5.90 -4.43
C LEU A 72 12.84 6.14 -5.95
N GLN A 73 11.67 6.51 -6.49
CA GLN A 73 11.53 6.86 -7.91
C GLN A 73 12.36 8.09 -8.29
N GLN A 74 12.30 9.15 -7.47
CA GLN A 74 13.07 10.38 -7.70
C GLN A 74 14.58 10.15 -7.75
N HIS A 75 15.06 9.10 -7.09
CA HIS A 75 16.46 8.71 -7.04
C HIS A 75 16.79 7.47 -7.91
N SER A 76 15.87 7.03 -8.77
CA SER A 76 16.03 5.87 -9.65
C SER A 76 16.35 4.55 -8.91
N LEU A 77 15.94 4.43 -7.64
CA LEU A 77 16.18 3.27 -6.77
C LEU A 77 14.97 2.33 -6.66
N LEU A 78 13.82 2.66 -7.25
CA LEU A 78 12.59 1.86 -7.10
C LEU A 78 12.75 0.43 -7.62
N GLN A 79 13.40 0.25 -8.78
CA GLN A 79 13.58 -1.09 -9.35
C GLN A 79 14.46 -1.98 -8.46
N GLU A 80 15.55 -1.42 -7.93
CA GLU A 80 16.41 -2.11 -6.97
C GLU A 80 15.67 -2.46 -5.67
N PHE A 81 14.81 -1.57 -5.20
CA PHE A 81 13.97 -1.80 -4.03
C PHE A 81 12.99 -2.96 -4.25
N GLN A 82 12.35 -3.02 -5.40
CA GLN A 82 11.39 -4.07 -5.76
C GLN A 82 12.03 -5.47 -5.90
N GLN A 83 13.35 -5.54 -6.08
CA GLN A 83 14.08 -6.82 -6.06
C GLN A 83 14.30 -7.37 -4.64
N VAL A 84 14.20 -6.50 -3.62
CA VAL A 84 14.51 -6.85 -2.22
C VAL A 84 13.24 -6.92 -1.39
N VAL A 85 12.27 -6.04 -1.65
CA VAL A 85 11.02 -5.93 -0.89
C VAL A 85 9.87 -6.52 -1.70
N THR A 86 9.16 -7.49 -1.11
CA THR A 86 8.01 -8.13 -1.74
C THR A 86 6.76 -7.28 -1.67
N ASP A 87 6.49 -6.68 -0.52
CA ASP A 87 5.28 -5.91 -0.27
C ASP A 87 5.42 -5.07 1.01
N PHE A 88 4.39 -4.28 1.30
CA PHE A 88 4.14 -3.67 2.59
C PHE A 88 3.01 -4.40 3.32
N LEU A 89 3.14 -4.56 4.63
CA LEU A 89 2.06 -4.96 5.51
C LEU A 89 1.50 -3.72 6.21
N ASP A 90 0.23 -3.41 5.95
CA ASP A 90 -0.45 -2.34 6.67
C ASP A 90 -1.01 -2.88 7.99
N THR A 91 -0.30 -2.59 9.08
CA THR A 91 -0.67 -3.10 10.41
C THR A 91 -1.93 -2.43 10.98
N PHE A 92 -2.36 -1.29 10.43
CA PHE A 92 -3.65 -0.68 10.78
C PHE A 92 -4.81 -1.46 10.18
N LEU A 93 -4.69 -1.89 8.93
CA LEU A 93 -5.69 -2.77 8.31
C LEU A 93 -5.67 -4.16 8.95
N LEU A 94 -4.47 -4.68 9.26
CA LEU A 94 -4.33 -5.96 9.98
C LEU A 94 -5.02 -5.90 11.35
N SER A 95 -4.82 -4.85 12.14
CA SER A 95 -5.43 -4.75 13.47
C SER A 95 -6.95 -4.69 13.41
N LYS A 96 -7.54 -3.99 12.43
CA LYS A 96 -8.99 -4.02 12.18
C LYS A 96 -9.51 -5.40 11.81
N ASN A 97 -8.75 -6.13 11.00
CA ASN A 97 -9.13 -7.49 10.57
C ASN A 97 -9.05 -8.52 11.71
N LEU A 98 -8.14 -8.32 12.67
CA LEU A 98 -7.98 -9.17 13.84
C LEU A 98 -8.96 -8.81 14.96
N PHE A 99 -9.22 -7.52 15.16
CA PHE A 99 -9.94 -6.99 16.33
C PHE A 99 -10.97 -5.94 15.90
N PRO A 100 -12.08 -6.31 15.23
CA PRO A 100 -12.97 -5.37 14.52
C PRO A 100 -13.72 -4.36 15.39
N ASN A 101 -13.76 -4.55 16.71
CA ASN A 101 -14.63 -3.80 17.62
C ASN A 101 -13.87 -2.90 18.61
N LEU A 102 -12.64 -2.48 18.28
CA LEU A 102 -11.91 -1.52 19.11
C LEU A 102 -12.43 -0.09 18.89
N THR A 103 -12.41 0.71 19.94
CA THR A 103 -12.82 2.13 19.91
C THR A 103 -11.81 3.01 19.18
N SER A 104 -10.54 2.59 19.13
CA SER A 104 -9.49 3.28 18.39
C SER A 104 -8.45 2.28 17.87
N TYR A 105 -7.85 2.64 16.74
CA TYR A 105 -6.80 1.86 16.07
C TYR A 105 -5.54 2.67 15.85
N SER A 106 -5.37 3.83 16.50
CA SER A 106 -4.06 4.49 16.49
C SER A 106 -3.03 3.58 17.15
N GLN A 107 -1.78 3.65 16.70
CA GLN A 107 -0.72 2.82 17.24
C GLN A 107 -0.60 2.97 18.77
N GLU A 108 -0.65 4.20 19.29
CA GLU A 108 -0.60 4.49 20.73
C GLU A 108 -1.71 3.77 21.50
N ASN A 109 -2.95 3.86 21.04
CA ASN A 109 -4.07 3.21 21.69
C ASN A 109 -3.96 1.68 21.61
N LEU A 110 -3.46 1.14 20.50
CA LEU A 110 -3.22 -0.30 20.36
C LEU A 110 -2.11 -0.76 21.32
N VAL A 111 -1.02 -0.01 21.45
CA VAL A 111 0.06 -0.29 22.40
C VAL A 111 -0.47 -0.24 23.84
N GLN A 112 -1.23 0.79 24.19
CA GLN A 112 -1.83 0.92 25.51
C GLN A 112 -2.80 -0.25 25.80
N PHE A 113 -3.64 -0.61 24.83
CA PHE A 113 -4.65 -1.65 24.99
C PHE A 113 -4.03 -3.04 25.15
N PHE A 114 -3.13 -3.43 24.23
CA PHE A 114 -2.58 -4.78 24.17
C PHE A 114 -1.33 -4.97 25.04
N LEU A 115 -0.48 -3.96 25.15
CA LEU A 115 0.82 -4.06 25.83
C LEU A 115 0.86 -3.35 27.18
N ARG A 116 -0.22 -2.63 27.55
CA ARG A 116 -0.32 -1.82 28.78
C ARG A 116 0.85 -0.86 28.97
N GLN A 117 1.35 -0.33 27.86
CA GLN A 117 2.51 0.58 27.82
C GLN A 117 2.11 1.93 27.23
N PHE A 118 2.82 2.97 27.66
CA PHE A 118 2.88 4.26 26.99
C PHE A 118 4.30 4.44 26.45
N TYR A 119 4.45 5.23 25.40
CA TYR A 119 5.77 5.54 24.84
C TYR A 119 5.76 6.89 24.17
N ASN A 120 6.96 7.40 23.85
CA ASN A 120 7.11 8.63 23.08
C ASN A 120 6.78 8.35 21.62
N ALA A 121 5.49 8.34 21.29
CA ALA A 121 5.03 8.31 19.92
C ALA A 121 5.56 9.52 19.16
N HIS A 122 5.67 9.37 17.83
CA HIS A 122 6.30 10.35 16.93
C HIS A 122 7.84 10.36 16.97
N ASP A 123 8.46 9.37 17.62
CA ASP A 123 9.84 8.95 17.35
C ASP A 123 9.81 7.69 16.49
N ALA A 124 10.37 7.76 15.28
CA ALA A 124 10.27 6.69 14.29
C ALA A 124 10.89 5.35 14.77
N VAL A 125 11.93 5.40 15.60
CA VAL A 125 12.59 4.20 16.11
C VAL A 125 11.74 3.56 17.21
N GLU A 126 11.19 4.36 18.12
CA GLU A 126 10.26 3.85 19.13
C GLU A 126 8.95 3.35 18.53
N ASP A 127 8.43 4.03 17.51
CA ASP A 127 7.25 3.59 16.74
C ASP A 127 7.51 2.21 16.10
N ALA A 128 8.65 2.01 15.45
CA ALA A 128 9.00 0.72 14.85
C ALA A 128 9.15 -0.41 15.90
N LYS A 129 9.77 -0.12 17.05
CA LYS A 129 9.92 -1.09 18.15
C LYS A 129 8.57 -1.49 18.73
N MET A 130 7.69 -0.52 18.97
CA MET A 130 6.37 -0.80 19.52
C MET A 130 5.49 -1.55 18.53
N LEU A 131 5.60 -1.23 17.23
CA LEU A 131 4.91 -1.97 16.18
C LEU A 131 5.35 -3.43 16.12
N GLN A 132 6.66 -3.70 16.27
CA GLN A 132 7.19 -5.07 16.34
C GLN A 132 6.63 -5.81 17.57
N LYS A 133 6.60 -5.17 18.74
CA LYS A 133 6.01 -5.78 19.95
C LYS A 133 4.52 -6.09 19.76
N LEU A 134 3.76 -5.18 19.15
CA LEU A 134 2.35 -5.40 18.83
C LEU A 134 2.17 -6.61 17.90
N TYR A 135 2.92 -6.65 16.80
CA TYR A 135 2.84 -7.76 15.84
C TYR A 135 3.12 -9.11 16.52
N ASN A 136 4.14 -9.16 17.37
CA ASN A 136 4.48 -10.36 18.14
C ASN A 136 3.40 -10.75 19.16
N ALA A 137 2.75 -9.77 19.80
CA ALA A 137 1.66 -10.01 20.74
C ALA A 137 0.39 -10.52 20.04
N TRP A 138 0.09 -10.00 18.85
CA TRP A 138 -1.09 -10.38 18.07
C TRP A 138 -1.00 -11.78 17.48
N LYS A 139 0.21 -12.26 17.18
CA LYS A 139 0.46 -13.57 16.51
C LYS A 139 -0.48 -13.79 15.33
N PRO A 140 -0.52 -12.89 14.34
CA PRO A 140 -1.50 -12.93 13.26
C PRO A 140 -1.37 -14.25 12.49
N PRO A 141 -2.47 -14.99 12.27
CA PRO A 141 -2.42 -16.20 11.46
C PRO A 141 -2.04 -15.82 10.01
N PRO A 142 -1.31 -16.68 9.28
CA PRO A 142 -0.86 -16.38 7.92
C PRO A 142 -1.98 -15.88 6.99
N SER A 143 -3.18 -16.47 7.10
CA SER A 143 -4.36 -16.11 6.30
C SER A 143 -4.81 -14.65 6.44
N LYS A 144 -4.57 -14.01 7.59
CA LYS A 144 -4.94 -12.60 7.85
C LYS A 144 -3.86 -11.61 7.44
N GLN A 145 -2.62 -12.08 7.26
CA GLN A 145 -1.49 -11.24 6.82
C GLN A 145 -1.61 -10.90 5.33
N PHE A 146 -2.02 -11.85 4.49
CA PHE A 146 -2.18 -11.63 3.04
C PHE A 146 -3.28 -10.61 2.70
N GLY A 147 -4.43 -10.67 3.38
CA GLY A 147 -5.53 -9.72 3.13
C GLY A 147 -5.28 -8.29 3.63
N SER A 148 -4.20 -8.07 4.40
CA SER A 148 -3.76 -6.74 4.88
C SER A 148 -2.45 -6.28 4.25
N SER A 149 -1.87 -7.10 3.36
CA SER A 149 -0.72 -6.70 2.55
C SER A 149 -1.19 -5.71 1.47
N VAL A 150 -0.34 -4.73 1.14
CA VAL A 150 -0.62 -3.68 0.15
C VAL A 150 -0.38 -4.23 -1.26
N SER A 151 -1.02 -5.35 -1.57
CA SER A 151 -1.07 -5.89 -2.92
C SER A 151 -1.98 -4.98 -3.75
N ALA A 152 -1.41 -4.28 -4.73
CA ALA A 152 -2.17 -3.49 -5.67
C ALA A 152 -3.23 -4.34 -6.41
N CYS A 153 -4.39 -3.76 -6.73
CA CYS A 153 -5.48 -4.44 -7.42
C CYS A 153 -5.25 -4.35 -8.92
N VAL A 154 -5.63 -5.37 -9.69
CA VAL A 154 -5.54 -5.34 -11.15
C VAL A 154 -6.95 -5.28 -11.72
N ASP A 155 -7.23 -4.32 -12.60
CA ASP A 155 -8.52 -4.29 -13.29
C ASP A 155 -8.51 -5.37 -14.36
N THR A 156 -9.17 -6.49 -14.07
CA THR A 156 -9.16 -7.68 -14.91
C THR A 156 -9.88 -7.42 -16.24
N LEU A 157 -10.77 -6.43 -16.34
CA LEU A 157 -11.55 -6.18 -17.54
C LEU A 157 -10.78 -5.43 -18.65
N PRO A 158 -10.12 -4.28 -18.41
CA PRO A 158 -9.21 -3.65 -19.35
C PRO A 158 -8.02 -4.55 -19.70
N LEU A 159 -7.51 -5.30 -18.73
CA LEU A 159 -6.45 -6.27 -18.95
C LEU A 159 -6.90 -7.40 -19.88
N ALA A 160 -8.08 -7.98 -19.64
CA ALA A 160 -8.64 -9.01 -20.52
C ALA A 160 -8.88 -8.47 -21.93
N ARG A 161 -9.34 -7.22 -22.07
CA ARG A 161 -9.50 -6.57 -23.38
C ARG A 161 -8.17 -6.37 -24.10
N GLU A 162 -7.12 -5.96 -23.40
CA GLU A 162 -5.78 -5.81 -24.01
C GLU A 162 -5.25 -7.18 -24.48
N VAL A 163 -5.27 -8.18 -23.60
CA VAL A 163 -4.69 -9.50 -23.89
C VAL A 163 -5.48 -10.28 -24.95
N LEU A 164 -6.81 -10.13 -24.96
CA LEU A 164 -7.70 -10.85 -25.87
C LEU A 164 -8.15 -10.01 -27.08
N SER A 165 -7.56 -8.83 -27.29
CA SER A 165 -7.90 -7.92 -28.41
C SER A 165 -7.77 -8.56 -29.79
N GLY A 166 -6.94 -9.60 -29.94
CA GLY A 166 -6.79 -10.38 -31.18
C GLY A 166 -7.82 -11.50 -31.36
N ARG A 167 -8.77 -11.68 -30.43
CA ARG A 167 -9.85 -12.68 -30.53
C ARG A 167 -11.16 -11.97 -30.84
N ASN A 168 -11.92 -12.45 -31.83
CA ASN A 168 -13.23 -11.90 -32.24
C ASN A 168 -14.34 -12.18 -31.20
N LEU A 169 -14.13 -11.76 -29.94
CA LEU A 169 -15.10 -11.94 -28.87
C LEU A 169 -16.18 -10.86 -28.96
N GLN A 170 -17.44 -11.28 -28.86
CA GLN A 170 -18.60 -10.39 -28.99
C GLN A 170 -18.88 -9.61 -27.69
N SER A 171 -18.28 -10.02 -26.56
CA SER A 171 -18.47 -9.37 -25.28
C SER A 171 -17.36 -9.72 -24.30
N PHE A 172 -17.03 -8.77 -23.43
CA PHE A 172 -16.05 -8.94 -22.36
C PHE A 172 -16.72 -8.98 -20.98
N SER A 173 -18.02 -9.25 -20.89
CA SER A 173 -18.63 -9.46 -19.56
C SER A 173 -18.02 -10.69 -18.91
N GLN A 174 -17.82 -10.64 -17.59
CA GLN A 174 -17.19 -11.71 -16.84
C GLN A 174 -17.87 -13.07 -17.11
N GLU A 175 -19.20 -13.12 -17.04
CA GLU A 175 -19.98 -14.33 -17.31
C GLU A 175 -19.73 -14.91 -18.70
N LYS A 176 -19.66 -14.06 -19.73
CA LYS A 176 -19.39 -14.52 -21.10
C LYS A 176 -17.94 -14.96 -21.29
N LEU A 177 -16.98 -14.25 -20.70
CA LEU A 177 -15.57 -14.66 -20.73
C LEU A 177 -15.36 -16.00 -20.03
N VAL A 178 -16.01 -16.22 -18.88
CA VAL A 178 -15.97 -17.52 -18.18
C VAL A 178 -16.56 -18.60 -19.06
N ARG A 179 -17.73 -18.36 -19.67
CA ARG A 179 -18.35 -19.35 -20.54
C ARG A 179 -17.53 -19.65 -21.79
N GLU A 180 -16.95 -18.64 -22.44
CA GLU A 180 -16.20 -18.80 -23.70
C GLU A 180 -14.78 -19.35 -23.51
N LEU A 181 -14.09 -19.00 -22.41
CA LEU A 181 -12.70 -19.43 -22.17
C LEU A 181 -12.59 -20.65 -21.25
N LEU A 182 -13.55 -20.82 -20.33
CA LEU A 182 -13.54 -21.91 -19.34
C LEU A 182 -14.64 -22.94 -19.59
N GLY A 183 -15.63 -22.66 -20.45
CA GLY A 183 -16.70 -23.59 -20.79
C GLY A 183 -17.70 -23.86 -19.66
N VAL A 184 -17.67 -23.07 -18.60
CA VAL A 184 -18.49 -23.28 -17.39
C VAL A 184 -19.47 -22.13 -17.20
N ASN A 185 -20.63 -22.45 -16.64
CA ASN A 185 -21.55 -21.45 -16.11
C ASN A 185 -21.35 -21.36 -14.59
N TYR A 186 -21.48 -20.17 -14.03
CA TYR A 186 -21.38 -19.95 -12.59
C TYR A 186 -22.47 -18.98 -12.13
N LYS A 187 -22.67 -18.87 -10.82
CA LYS A 187 -23.68 -17.97 -10.24
C LYS A 187 -23.16 -16.53 -10.25
N ALA A 188 -23.26 -15.85 -11.39
CA ALA A 188 -22.91 -14.44 -11.52
C ALA A 188 -23.74 -13.57 -10.57
N HIS A 189 -23.14 -12.46 -10.12
CA HIS A 189 -23.70 -11.53 -9.11
C HIS A 189 -23.67 -12.04 -7.66
N ASP A 190 -23.01 -13.16 -7.40
CA ASP A 190 -22.53 -13.52 -6.06
C ASP A 190 -21.06 -13.07 -5.93
N ALA A 191 -20.77 -12.15 -5.01
CA ALA A 191 -19.46 -11.52 -4.92
C ALA A 191 -18.31 -12.53 -4.67
N LEU A 192 -18.57 -13.64 -3.97
CA LEU A 192 -17.55 -14.65 -3.72
C LEU A 192 -17.31 -15.49 -4.97
N GLU A 193 -18.37 -15.90 -5.67
CA GLU A 193 -18.26 -16.64 -6.92
C GLU A 193 -17.68 -15.77 -8.04
N ASP A 194 -17.99 -14.48 -8.05
CA ASP A 194 -17.41 -13.52 -8.99
C ASP A 194 -15.88 -13.38 -8.77
N VAL A 195 -15.41 -13.35 -7.52
CA VAL A 195 -13.96 -13.32 -7.23
C VAL A 195 -13.28 -14.62 -7.67
N ARG A 196 -13.90 -15.78 -7.44
CA ARG A 196 -13.37 -17.09 -7.87
C ARG A 196 -13.27 -17.18 -9.39
N ALA A 197 -14.31 -16.75 -10.10
CA ALA A 197 -14.35 -16.71 -11.54
C ALA A 197 -13.27 -15.78 -12.14
N LEU A 198 -13.05 -14.60 -11.55
CA LEU A 198 -11.97 -13.70 -11.95
C LEU A 198 -10.59 -14.32 -11.78
N GLN A 199 -10.37 -15.07 -10.69
CA GLN A 199 -9.09 -15.74 -10.45
C GLN A 199 -8.82 -16.85 -11.48
N MET A 200 -9.84 -17.61 -11.88
CA MET A 200 -9.73 -18.62 -12.94
C MET A 200 -9.44 -17.97 -14.30
N LEU A 201 -10.12 -16.87 -14.64
CA LEU A 201 -9.87 -16.13 -15.87
C LEU A 201 -8.44 -15.60 -15.95
N TYR A 202 -7.94 -14.99 -14.88
CA TYR A 202 -6.56 -14.49 -14.83
C TYR A 202 -5.53 -15.60 -15.10
N THR A 203 -5.80 -16.81 -14.59
CA THR A 203 -4.95 -17.99 -14.77
C THR A 203 -4.92 -18.49 -16.22
N VAL A 204 -6.04 -18.40 -16.94
CA VAL A 204 -6.14 -18.84 -18.35
C VAL A 204 -5.65 -17.78 -19.33
N ILE A 205 -5.84 -16.50 -19.01
CA ILE A 205 -5.43 -15.38 -19.86
C ILE A 205 -3.92 -15.15 -19.83
N GLN A 206 -3.24 -15.52 -18.72
CA GLN A 206 -1.78 -15.46 -18.56
C GLN A 206 -1.14 -14.13 -19.01
N PRO A 207 -1.55 -12.99 -18.44
CA PRO A 207 -1.00 -11.68 -18.81
C PRO A 207 0.49 -11.55 -18.44
N THR A 208 1.26 -10.83 -19.26
CA THR A 208 2.67 -10.51 -18.95
C THR A 208 2.78 -9.50 -17.80
N ALA A 209 3.90 -9.50 -17.06
CA ALA A 209 4.10 -8.60 -15.92
C ALA A 209 3.95 -7.11 -16.27
N GLU A 210 4.32 -6.72 -17.49
CA GLU A 210 4.19 -5.35 -17.96
C GLU A 210 2.74 -4.98 -18.31
N GLN A 211 1.94 -5.92 -18.81
CA GLN A 211 0.49 -5.74 -18.99
C GLN A 211 -0.21 -5.64 -17.62
N VAL A 212 0.16 -6.50 -16.68
CA VAL A 212 -0.35 -6.45 -15.31
C VAL A 212 -0.06 -5.07 -14.72
N ARG A 213 1.20 -4.60 -14.76
CA ARG A 213 1.62 -3.29 -14.24
C ARG A 213 0.84 -2.11 -14.82
N ARG A 214 0.45 -2.16 -16.11
CA ARG A 214 -0.37 -1.12 -16.76
C ARG A 214 -1.80 -1.05 -16.23
N HIS A 215 -2.34 -2.19 -15.82
CA HIS A 215 -3.72 -2.33 -15.32
C HIS A 215 -3.79 -2.53 -13.80
N THR A 216 -2.63 -2.59 -13.14
CA THR A 216 -2.49 -2.54 -11.71
C THR A 216 -2.79 -1.12 -11.26
N PHE A 217 -3.85 -1.00 -10.47
CA PHE A 217 -4.23 0.22 -9.82
C PHE A 217 -4.13 0.02 -8.30
N THR A 218 -3.56 0.99 -7.60
CA THR A 218 -3.73 1.08 -6.14
C THR A 218 -5.15 1.61 -5.88
N LEU A 219 -5.81 1.28 -4.75
CA LEU A 219 -7.17 1.83 -4.53
C LEU A 219 -7.24 3.38 -4.62
N ASP A 220 -6.13 4.12 -4.52
CA ASP A 220 -6.09 5.58 -4.77
C ASP A 220 -6.43 5.99 -6.22
N SER A 221 -6.41 5.05 -7.16
CA SER A 221 -6.75 5.30 -8.57
C SER A 221 -8.24 5.13 -8.87
N VAL A 222 -9.01 4.48 -7.98
CA VAL A 222 -10.45 4.21 -8.17
C VAL A 222 -11.31 5.43 -7.82
N GLU A 223 -10.90 6.23 -6.83
CA GLU A 223 -11.66 7.42 -6.37
C GLU A 223 -11.68 8.56 -7.40
N ARG A 224 -10.74 8.62 -8.35
CA ARG A 224 -10.76 9.66 -9.41
C ARG A 224 -11.75 9.40 -10.53
N LYS A 225 -12.23 8.15 -10.71
CA LYS A 225 -13.18 7.81 -11.78
C LYS A 225 -14.63 8.03 -11.38
N THR A 226 -14.95 7.98 -10.08
CA THR A 226 -16.31 8.24 -9.59
C THR A 226 -16.63 9.73 -9.47
N ALA A 227 -15.61 10.61 -9.40
CA ALA A 227 -15.81 12.06 -9.31
C ALA A 227 -16.05 12.77 -10.66
N PHE A 228 -15.76 12.12 -11.80
CA PHE A 228 -15.98 12.71 -13.13
C PHE A 228 -17.36 12.40 -13.73
N SER A 229 -18.15 11.51 -13.10
CA SER A 229 -19.47 11.14 -13.60
C SER A 229 -20.63 11.92 -12.98
N THR A 230 -20.37 12.86 -12.07
CA THR A 230 -21.41 13.66 -11.38
C THR A 230 -21.43 15.14 -11.73
N LYS A 231 -20.62 15.61 -12.70
CA LYS A 231 -20.60 17.04 -13.11
C LYS A 231 -21.34 17.42 -14.40
N ASP A 232 -22.01 16.49 -15.08
CA ASP A 232 -22.84 16.81 -16.26
C ASP A 232 -24.35 16.86 -15.94
N ALA A 233 -24.72 17.12 -14.69
CA ALA A 233 -26.12 17.27 -14.28
C ALA A 233 -26.31 18.42 -13.29
N SER A 234 -25.91 19.64 -13.65
CA SER A 234 -26.47 20.90 -13.08
C SER A 234 -25.95 22.12 -13.85
N GLY A 235 -26.66 22.48 -14.91
CA GLY A 235 -26.46 23.70 -15.67
C GLY A 235 -27.74 24.11 -16.40
N LYS A 236 -28.80 24.41 -15.63
CA LYS A 236 -29.99 25.14 -16.11
C LYS A 236 -30.58 25.95 -14.96
N VAL A 237 -30.48 27.27 -15.05
CA VAL A 237 -31.64 28.16 -15.09
C VAL A 237 -31.40 29.10 -16.26
#